data_AF-A0A0Q4DDF5-F1
#
_entry.id   AF-A0A0Q4DDF5-F1
#
_cell.length_a   1.000
_cell.length_b   1.000
_cell.length_c   1.000
_cell.angle_alpha   90.00
_cell.angle_beta   90.00
_cell.angle_gamma   90.00
#
_symmetry.space_group_name_H-M   'P 1'
#
loop_
_entity.id
_entity.type
_entity.pdbx_description
1 polymer ?
#
loop_
_entity_poly.entity_id
_entity_poly.type
_entity_poly.pdbx_seq_one_letter_code
_entity_poly.pdbx_strand_id
1 'polypeptide(L)'
;MNDFTASNGISVANHGGNWDRTTIHFSGEVLGLTKERTNARDVVFEDRDFEAIREFFQAEADERLGRWRWPENPDYVVIVRPPGIRVVSEKTGQYLDAARDQYEANPGEPTLYGAARAYFDAHPEPKPWHDAAEGEVWILMFRNSSHAWFVNGEYFQSAKTLTNISKFDEGIVAGRRIFPEEVAS
;
A
#
# COMPACT_ATOMS: atom_id res chain seq x y z
N MET A 1 -11.27 -10.71 25.02
CA MET A 1 -10.07 -11.55 25.17
C MET A 1 -9.16 -11.18 24.01
N ASN A 2 -8.09 -10.41 24.26
CA ASN A 2 -7.28 -9.74 23.24
C ASN A 2 -5.82 -10.23 23.27
N ASP A 3 -5.64 -11.53 23.41
CA ASP A 3 -4.31 -12.13 23.46
C ASP A 3 -3.80 -12.37 22.03
N PHE A 4 -2.53 -12.08 21.77
CA PHE A 4 -1.91 -12.36 20.47
C PHE A 4 -0.41 -12.67 20.62
N THR A 5 0.17 -13.28 19.59
CA THR A 5 1.61 -13.56 19.53
C THR A 5 2.19 -12.85 18.31
N ALA A 6 3.21 -12.03 18.53
CA ALA A 6 3.94 -11.34 17.48
C ALA A 6 4.75 -12.31 16.60
N SER A 7 5.15 -11.85 15.42
CA SER A 7 5.95 -12.60 14.43
C SER A 7 7.26 -13.16 14.99
N ASN A 8 7.85 -12.46 15.96
CA ASN A 8 9.08 -12.84 16.65
C ASN A 8 8.86 -13.81 17.84
N GLY A 9 7.63 -14.31 18.04
CA GLY A 9 7.26 -15.26 19.09
C GLY A 9 6.94 -14.63 20.44
N ILE A 10 6.89 -13.31 20.54
CA ILE A 10 6.52 -12.61 21.79
C ILE A 10 5.00 -12.69 21.96
N SER A 11 4.55 -13.29 23.07
CA SER A 11 3.13 -13.33 23.43
C SER A 11 2.75 -12.12 24.27
N VAL A 12 1.65 -11.48 23.88
CA VAL A 12 1.00 -10.36 24.56
C VAL A 12 -0.36 -10.86 25.03
N ALA A 13 -0.59 -10.84 26.35
CA ALA A 13 -1.85 -11.28 26.93
C ALA A 13 -2.49 -10.17 27.78
N ASN A 14 -3.73 -9.83 27.47
CA ASN A 14 -4.51 -8.83 28.22
C ASN A 14 -5.49 -9.56 29.16
N HIS A 15 -5.19 -9.52 30.46
CA HIS A 15 -6.02 -10.15 31.48
C HIS A 15 -6.97 -9.13 32.07
N GLY A 16 -8.15 -9.00 31.46
CA GLY A 16 -9.25 -8.19 32.00
C GLY A 16 -9.76 -8.77 33.33
N GLY A 17 -9.33 -8.19 34.44
CA GLY A 17 -9.73 -8.55 35.80
C GLY A 17 -9.57 -7.36 36.76
N ASN A 18 -9.89 -7.54 38.05
CA ASN A 18 -9.82 -6.48 39.09
C ASN A 18 -8.43 -5.83 39.24
N TRP A 19 -7.40 -6.43 38.65
CA TRP A 19 -6.07 -5.86 38.48
C TRP A 19 -5.82 -5.86 36.97
N ASP A 20 -6.14 -4.76 36.31
CA ASP A 20 -5.99 -4.58 34.86
C ASP A 20 -4.47 -4.61 34.55
N ARG A 21 -3.95 -5.84 34.40
CA ARG A 21 -2.53 -6.15 34.20
C ARG A 21 -2.40 -6.84 32.85
N THR A 22 -1.57 -6.27 32.00
CA THR A 22 -1.18 -6.86 30.72
C THR A 22 0.23 -7.38 30.87
N THR A 23 0.51 -8.59 30.41
CA THR A 23 1.85 -9.17 30.53
C THR A 23 2.42 -9.37 29.13
N ILE A 24 3.61 -8.82 28.88
CA ILE A 24 4.39 -9.11 27.67
C ILE A 24 5.49 -10.09 28.07
N HIS A 25 5.46 -11.27 27.47
CA HIS A 25 6.45 -12.31 27.75
C HIS A 25 7.60 -12.22 26.73
N PHE A 26 8.75 -11.72 27.16
CA PHE A 26 9.99 -11.81 26.38
C PHE A 26 10.72 -13.09 26.77
N SER A 27 10.96 -14.00 25.83
CA SER A 27 11.81 -15.21 25.92
C SER A 27 12.48 -15.52 27.29
N GLY A 28 11.69 -15.86 28.32
CA GLY A 28 12.15 -16.28 29.65
C GLY A 28 12.13 -15.24 30.77
N GLU A 29 11.95 -13.95 30.50
CA GLU A 29 11.68 -12.91 31.52
C GLU A 29 10.27 -12.35 31.40
N VAL A 30 9.53 -12.37 32.51
CA VAL A 30 8.21 -11.76 32.61
C VAL A 30 8.40 -10.29 32.98
N LEU A 31 8.30 -9.39 32.01
CA LEU A 31 8.03 -7.98 32.29
C LEU A 31 6.55 -7.86 32.61
N GLY A 32 6.21 -7.84 33.89
CA GLY A 32 4.87 -7.52 34.35
C GLY A 32 4.57 -6.06 34.04
N LEU A 33 3.47 -5.79 33.34
CA LEU A 33 2.99 -4.44 33.08
C LEU A 33 1.66 -4.26 33.80
N THR A 34 1.48 -3.14 34.46
CA THR A 34 0.35 -2.91 35.36
C THR A 34 -0.24 -1.55 35.05
N LYS A 35 -1.58 -1.40 35.02
CA LYS A 35 -2.19 -0.06 34.92
C LYS A 35 -1.93 0.80 36.16
N GLU A 36 -1.64 0.17 37.30
CA GLU A 36 -1.32 0.85 38.55
C GLU A 36 0.16 0.78 38.88
N ARG A 37 0.78 1.94 39.10
CA ARG A 37 2.19 2.13 39.44
C ARG A 37 2.49 1.45 40.78
N THR A 38 2.87 0.17 40.77
CA THR A 38 3.04 -0.59 42.02
C THR A 38 4.49 -0.80 42.41
N ASN A 39 5.47 -0.69 41.50
CA ASN A 39 6.89 -0.48 41.83
C ASN A 39 7.64 0.22 40.69
N ALA A 40 8.84 0.74 40.97
CA ALA A 40 9.65 1.60 40.08
C ALA A 40 10.15 0.96 38.75
N ARG A 41 9.60 -0.17 38.33
CA ARG A 41 9.94 -0.87 37.08
C ARG A 41 8.75 -1.23 36.19
N ASP A 42 7.53 -0.82 36.56
CA ASP A 42 6.34 -1.09 35.75
C ASP A 42 6.19 0.00 34.68
N VAL A 43 6.19 -0.39 33.40
CA VAL A 43 5.79 0.48 32.29
C VAL A 43 4.27 0.38 32.16
N VAL A 44 3.58 1.49 32.37
CA VAL A 44 2.12 1.58 32.21
C VAL A 44 1.84 1.85 30.74
N PHE A 45 1.04 1.00 30.10
CA PHE A 45 0.53 1.21 28.76
C PHE A 45 -0.98 1.46 28.83
N GLU A 46 -1.44 2.47 28.11
CA GLU A 46 -2.86 2.76 27.92
C GLU A 46 -3.44 1.87 26.81
N ASP A 47 -4.78 1.79 26.73
CA ASP A 47 -5.44 0.97 25.70
C ASP A 47 -5.02 1.37 24.27
N ARG A 48 -4.70 2.66 24.06
CA ARG A 48 -4.18 3.21 22.79
C ARG A 48 -2.80 2.67 22.42
N ASP A 49 -1.97 2.36 23.41
CA ASP A 49 -0.65 1.79 23.15
C ASP A 49 -0.79 0.34 22.65
N PHE A 50 -1.80 -0.38 23.11
CA PHE A 50 -2.09 -1.73 22.61
C PHE A 50 -2.63 -1.73 21.19
N GLU A 51 -3.49 -0.76 20.85
CA GLU A 51 -3.94 -0.55 19.48
C GLU A 51 -2.73 -0.26 18.58
N ALA A 52 -1.84 0.65 18.98
CA ALA A 52 -0.63 0.98 18.23
C ALA A 52 0.32 -0.23 18.05
N ILE A 53 0.54 -1.01 19.11
CA ILE A 53 1.37 -2.23 19.03
C ILE A 53 0.74 -3.26 18.08
N ARG A 54 -0.59 -3.42 18.14
CA ARG A 54 -1.31 -4.34 17.25
C ARG A 54 -1.22 -3.90 15.79
N GLU A 55 -1.44 -2.62 15.52
CA GLU A 55 -1.29 -2.03 14.19
C GLU A 55 0.15 -2.20 13.67
N PHE A 56 1.16 -2.01 14.52
CA PHE A 56 2.56 -2.22 14.17
C PHE A 56 2.83 -3.65 13.72
N PHE A 57 2.43 -4.66 14.51
CA PHE A 57 2.65 -6.06 14.14
C PHE A 57 1.80 -6.50 12.94
N GLN A 58 0.61 -5.92 12.78
CA GLN A 58 -0.23 -6.16 11.62
C GLN A 58 0.45 -5.64 10.35
N ALA A 59 1.00 -4.43 10.39
CA ALA A 59 1.75 -3.83 9.29
C ALA A 59 3.00 -4.65 8.93
N GLU A 60 3.78 -5.09 9.92
CA GLU A 60 4.96 -5.95 9.71
C GLU A 60 4.56 -7.29 9.05
N ALA A 61 3.44 -7.88 9.50
CA ALA A 61 2.95 -9.13 8.93
C ALA A 61 2.44 -8.94 7.49
N ASP A 62 1.73 -7.84 7.20
CA ASP A 62 1.25 -7.54 5.86
C ASP A 62 2.41 -7.29 4.90
N GLU A 63 3.42 -6.51 5.30
CA GLU A 63 4.65 -6.28 4.53
C GLU A 63 5.37 -7.59 4.22
N ARG A 64 5.62 -8.43 5.24
CA ARG A 64 6.28 -9.73 5.09
C ARG A 64 5.54 -10.67 4.14
N LEU A 65 4.21 -10.57 4.09
CA LEU A 65 3.37 -11.40 3.24
C LEU A 65 3.10 -10.77 1.86
N GLY A 66 3.63 -9.58 1.58
CA GLY A 66 3.34 -8.82 0.36
C GLY A 66 1.86 -8.48 0.20
N ARG A 67 1.18 -8.22 1.34
CA ARG A 67 -0.22 -7.83 1.40
C ARG A 67 -0.33 -6.33 1.52
N TRP A 68 -1.30 -5.77 0.82
CA TRP A 68 -1.74 -4.41 1.04
C TRP A 68 -3.08 -4.42 1.78
N ARG A 69 -3.16 -3.76 2.94
CA ARG A 69 -4.39 -3.66 3.73
C ARG A 69 -5.11 -2.36 3.40
N TRP A 70 -6.42 -2.43 3.17
CA TRP A 70 -7.21 -1.26 2.82
C TRP A 70 -7.38 -0.33 4.04
N PRO A 71 -6.85 0.91 4.05
CA PRO A 71 -6.89 1.77 5.24
C PRO A 71 -8.29 2.11 5.75
N GLU A 72 -9.25 2.31 4.84
CA GLU A 72 -10.63 2.66 5.18
C GLU A 72 -11.45 1.43 5.64
N ASN A 73 -11.02 0.21 5.30
CA ASN A 73 -11.65 -1.01 5.79
C ASN A 73 -10.62 -2.13 5.97
N PRO A 74 -10.01 -2.23 7.16
CA PRO A 74 -8.96 -3.20 7.48
C PRO A 74 -9.39 -4.67 7.36
N ASP A 75 -10.68 -5.00 7.24
CA ASP A 75 -11.14 -6.38 7.03
C ASP A 75 -10.76 -6.92 5.64
N TYR A 76 -10.31 -6.05 4.72
CA TYR A 76 -9.90 -6.42 3.37
C TYR A 76 -8.40 -6.28 3.16
N VAL A 77 -7.82 -7.34 2.61
CA VAL A 77 -6.41 -7.39 2.21
C VAL A 77 -6.31 -7.71 0.73
N VAL A 78 -5.31 -7.13 0.08
CA VAL A 78 -5.01 -7.33 -1.34
C VAL A 78 -3.66 -8.02 -1.48
N ILE A 79 -3.62 -9.06 -2.31
CA ILE A 79 -2.44 -9.85 -2.62
C ILE A 79 -2.15 -9.67 -4.11
N VAL A 80 -0.96 -9.18 -4.45
CA VAL A 80 -0.56 -9.02 -5.86
C VAL A 80 -0.31 -10.39 -6.48
N ARG A 81 -0.94 -10.67 -7.63
CA ARG A 81 -0.83 -11.94 -8.35
C ARG A 81 -0.90 -11.70 -9.86
N PRO A 82 0.23 -11.75 -10.58
CA PRO A 82 0.22 -11.53 -12.03
C PRO A 82 -0.83 -12.44 -12.72
N PRO A 83 -1.70 -11.90 -13.61
CA PRO A 83 -1.69 -10.54 -14.18
C PRO A 83 -2.49 -9.46 -13.40
N GLY A 84 -2.95 -9.70 -12.18
CA GLY A 84 -3.77 -8.75 -11.41
C GLY A 84 -3.57 -8.84 -9.91
N ILE A 85 -4.69 -8.78 -9.17
CA ILE A 85 -4.72 -8.84 -7.71
C ILE A 85 -5.78 -9.82 -7.21
N ARG A 86 -5.60 -10.29 -5.98
CA ARG A 86 -6.64 -10.97 -5.21
C ARG A 86 -7.00 -10.16 -3.99
N VAL A 87 -8.25 -9.74 -3.89
CA VAL A 87 -8.82 -9.16 -2.68
C VAL A 87 -9.41 -10.28 -1.82
N VAL A 88 -9.16 -10.26 -0.52
CA VAL A 88 -9.68 -11.23 0.45
C VAL A 88 -10.34 -10.47 1.60
N SER A 89 -11.55 -10.87 1.98
CA SER A 89 -12.15 -10.49 3.24
C SER A 89 -11.66 -11.44 4.34
N GLU A 90 -10.88 -10.93 5.29
CA GLU A 90 -10.37 -11.75 6.40
C GLU A 90 -11.48 -12.17 7.37
N LYS A 91 -12.60 -11.43 7.40
CA LYS A 91 -13.77 -11.74 8.22
C LYS A 91 -14.58 -12.93 7.71
N THR A 92 -14.79 -13.01 6.40
CA THR A 92 -15.66 -14.04 5.80
C THR A 92 -14.89 -15.13 5.03
N GLY A 93 -13.61 -14.90 4.74
CA GLY A 93 -12.79 -15.74 3.87
C GLY A 93 -13.14 -15.64 2.38
N GLN A 94 -14.09 -14.79 2.00
CA GLN A 94 -14.43 -14.56 0.60
C GLN A 94 -13.30 -13.84 -0.13
N TYR A 95 -13.19 -14.08 -1.43
CA TYR A 95 -12.18 -13.44 -2.26
C TYR A 95 -12.71 -13.04 -3.64
N LEU A 96 -12.00 -12.10 -4.27
CA LEU A 96 -12.20 -11.65 -5.64
C LEU A 96 -10.84 -11.58 -6.32
N ASP A 97 -10.72 -12.20 -7.49
CA ASP A 97 -9.60 -11.92 -8.40
C ASP A 97 -10.02 -10.76 -9.31
N ALA A 98 -9.17 -9.73 -9.41
CA ALA A 98 -9.46 -8.53 -10.19
C ALA A 98 -8.26 -8.16 -11.06
N ALA A 99 -8.54 -7.77 -12.30
CA ALA A 99 -7.62 -7.09 -13.20
C ALA A 99 -8.00 -5.61 -13.32
N ARG A 100 -7.04 -4.76 -13.68
CA ARG A 100 -7.24 -3.31 -13.74
C ARG A 100 -8.31 -2.90 -14.77
N ASP A 101 -8.36 -3.59 -15.89
CA ASP A 101 -9.30 -3.33 -17.00
C ASP A 101 -10.76 -3.71 -16.67
N GLN A 102 -10.99 -4.48 -15.60
CA GLN A 102 -12.30 -5.04 -15.28
C GLN A 102 -13.07 -4.26 -14.19
N TYR A 103 -12.40 -3.39 -13.40
CA TYR A 103 -13.00 -2.85 -12.17
C TYR A 103 -13.71 -1.49 -12.35
N GLU A 104 -13.49 -0.76 -13.44
CA GLU A 104 -14.11 0.57 -13.66
C GLU A 104 -15.65 0.52 -13.72
N ALA A 105 -16.24 -0.68 -13.88
CA ALA A 105 -17.68 -0.86 -14.10
C ALA A 105 -18.54 -0.92 -12.82
N ASN A 106 -17.97 -1.04 -11.62
CA ASN A 106 -18.74 -1.27 -10.38
C ASN A 106 -18.51 -0.17 -9.32
N PRO A 107 -19.43 0.80 -9.17
CA PRO A 107 -19.30 1.83 -8.14
C PRO A 107 -19.75 1.36 -6.74
N GLY A 108 -18.86 1.52 -5.76
CA GLY A 108 -19.19 2.26 -4.52
C GLY A 108 -19.82 1.52 -3.34
N GLU A 109 -19.24 0.41 -2.86
CA GLU A 109 -19.52 -0.13 -1.52
C GLU A 109 -18.25 -0.71 -0.89
N PRO A 110 -18.14 -0.81 0.46
CA PRO A 110 -17.04 -1.49 1.18
C PRO A 110 -17.08 -3.01 0.98
N THR A 111 -16.94 -3.40 -0.27
CA THR A 111 -16.98 -4.74 -0.82
C THR A 111 -15.60 -5.12 -1.31
N LEU A 112 -15.44 -6.36 -1.78
CA LEU A 112 -14.25 -6.81 -2.49
C LEU A 112 -13.90 -5.89 -3.68
N TYR A 113 -14.89 -5.35 -4.38
CA TYR A 113 -14.67 -4.40 -5.48
C TYR A 113 -14.18 -3.03 -4.99
N GLY A 114 -14.67 -2.56 -3.84
CA GLY A 114 -14.20 -1.33 -3.21
C GLY A 114 -12.72 -1.40 -2.84
N ALA A 115 -12.29 -2.51 -2.23
CA ALA A 115 -10.88 -2.74 -1.91
C ALA A 115 -10.00 -2.88 -3.16
N ALA A 116 -10.47 -3.57 -4.21
CA ALA A 116 -9.72 -3.66 -5.48
C ALA A 116 -9.48 -2.27 -6.07
N ARG A 117 -10.51 -1.43 -6.11
CA ARG A 117 -10.41 -0.05 -6.57
C ARG A 117 -9.45 0.77 -5.73
N ALA A 118 -9.59 0.73 -4.41
CA ALA A 118 -8.70 1.46 -3.51
C ALA A 118 -7.24 1.05 -3.69
N TYR A 119 -6.98 -0.24 -3.92
CA TYR A 119 -5.65 -0.72 -4.26
C TYR A 119 -5.13 -0.12 -5.58
N PHE A 120 -5.93 -0.16 -6.65
CA PHE A 120 -5.52 0.36 -7.96
C PHE A 120 -5.38 1.88 -8.01
N ASP A 121 -6.16 2.61 -7.21
CA ASP A 121 -6.06 4.06 -7.03
C ASP A 121 -4.80 4.42 -6.22
N ALA A 122 -4.44 3.62 -5.21
CA ALA A 122 -3.22 3.81 -4.41
C ALA A 122 -1.93 3.36 -5.14
N HIS A 123 -2.05 2.46 -6.12
CA HIS A 123 -0.93 1.94 -6.91
C HIS A 123 -1.18 2.18 -8.40
N PRO A 124 -1.04 3.42 -8.89
CA PRO A 124 -1.16 3.70 -10.31
C PRO A 124 -0.13 2.86 -11.10
N GLU A 125 -0.57 2.26 -12.21
CA GLU A 125 0.35 1.54 -13.08
C GLU A 125 1.44 2.49 -13.59
N PRO A 126 2.72 2.08 -13.55
CA PRO A 126 3.77 2.85 -14.20
C PRO A 126 3.41 3.04 -15.67
N LYS A 127 3.25 4.30 -16.08
CA LYS A 127 2.94 4.60 -17.47
C LYS A 127 4.19 4.27 -18.30
N PRO A 128 4.07 3.84 -19.57
CA PRO A 128 5.23 3.37 -20.37
C PRO A 128 6.39 4.37 -20.44
N TRP A 129 6.10 5.66 -20.27
CA TRP A 129 7.06 6.75 -20.33
C TRP A 129 7.67 7.13 -18.98
N HIS A 130 7.23 6.55 -17.86
CA HIS A 130 7.85 6.76 -16.54
C HIS A 130 9.30 6.24 -16.53
N ASP A 131 9.56 5.15 -17.24
CA ASP A 131 10.90 4.55 -17.38
C ASP A 131 11.67 5.05 -18.62
N ALA A 132 11.20 6.12 -19.27
CA ALA A 132 11.80 6.64 -20.49
C ALA A 132 13.26 7.10 -20.24
N ALA A 133 14.20 6.62 -21.05
CA ALA A 133 15.62 6.95 -20.90
C ALA A 133 15.95 8.35 -21.46
N GLU A 134 17.01 8.97 -20.95
CA GLU A 134 17.50 10.25 -21.47
C GLU A 134 17.81 10.15 -22.97
N GLY A 135 17.38 11.16 -23.74
CA GLY A 135 17.53 11.19 -25.19
C GLY A 135 16.42 10.48 -25.98
N GLU A 136 15.51 9.75 -25.33
CA GLU A 136 14.31 9.24 -26.00
C GLU A 136 13.36 10.38 -26.41
N VAL A 137 12.60 10.18 -27.48
CA VAL A 137 11.56 11.11 -27.93
C VAL A 137 10.21 10.42 -27.90
N TRP A 138 9.25 11.09 -27.29
CA TRP A 138 7.90 10.60 -27.07
C TRP A 138 6.87 11.59 -27.63
N ILE A 139 5.82 11.07 -28.24
CA ILE A 139 4.59 11.82 -28.47
C ILE A 139 3.73 11.65 -27.23
N LEU A 140 3.56 12.73 -26.46
CA LEU A 140 2.74 12.75 -25.27
C LEU A 140 1.39 13.42 -25.58
N MET A 141 0.32 12.76 -25.15
CA MET A 141 -1.05 13.22 -25.29
C MET A 141 -1.52 13.81 -23.96
N PHE A 142 -2.09 15.01 -24.05
CA PHE A 142 -2.83 15.69 -23.00
C PHE A 142 -4.30 15.72 -23.40
N ARG A 143 -5.19 16.10 -22.47
CA ARG A 143 -6.65 16.15 -22.74
C ARG A 143 -7.03 16.86 -24.04
N ASN A 144 -6.31 17.92 -24.42
CA ASN A 144 -6.66 18.78 -25.55
C ASN A 144 -5.54 18.93 -26.60
N SER A 145 -4.42 18.24 -26.47
CA SER A 145 -3.29 18.40 -27.38
C SER A 145 -2.33 17.22 -27.37
N SER A 146 -1.51 17.12 -28.41
CA SER A 146 -0.45 16.12 -28.51
C SER A 146 0.80 16.78 -29.08
N HIS A 147 1.94 16.57 -28.42
CA HIS A 147 3.21 17.18 -28.80
C HIS A 147 4.35 16.17 -28.66
N ALA A 148 5.42 16.38 -29.45
CA ALA A 148 6.65 15.62 -29.30
C ALA A 148 7.51 16.27 -28.20
N TRP A 149 8.05 15.42 -27.33
CA TRP A 149 8.91 15.79 -26.22
C TRP A 149 10.12 14.88 -26.20
N PHE A 150 11.28 15.41 -25.86
CA PHE A 150 12.45 14.59 -25.59
C PHE A 150 12.68 14.48 -24.09
N VAL A 151 13.23 13.35 -23.66
CA VAL A 151 13.54 13.08 -22.26
C VAL A 151 14.86 13.75 -21.88
N ASN A 152 14.85 14.49 -20.78
CA ASN A 152 16.01 15.12 -20.16
C ASN A 152 15.95 14.89 -18.64
N GLY A 153 16.69 13.90 -18.14
CA GLY A 153 16.58 13.44 -16.75
C GLY A 153 15.14 13.00 -16.40
N GLU A 154 14.59 13.55 -15.32
CA GLU A 154 13.21 13.30 -14.83
C GLU A 154 12.11 14.12 -15.54
N TYR A 155 12.49 14.86 -16.59
CA TYR A 155 11.60 15.78 -17.28
C TYR A 155 11.47 15.45 -18.77
N PHE A 156 10.34 15.85 -19.32
CA PHE A 156 10.14 16.02 -20.74
C PHE A 156 10.35 17.47 -21.11
N GLN A 157 11.14 17.71 -22.15
CA GLN A 157 11.41 19.04 -22.68
C GLN A 157 10.83 19.17 -24.09
N SER A 158 10.08 20.26 -24.32
CA SER A 158 9.52 20.58 -25.62
C SER A 158 10.46 21.53 -26.37
N ALA A 159 10.91 21.11 -27.55
CA ALA A 159 11.72 21.95 -28.43
C ALA A 159 10.94 23.18 -28.96
N LYS A 160 9.61 23.10 -29.02
CA LYS A 160 8.76 24.16 -29.58
C LYS A 160 8.42 25.25 -28.56
N THR A 161 8.13 24.85 -27.32
CA THR A 161 7.64 25.75 -26.27
C THR A 161 8.69 26.09 -25.23
N LEU A 162 9.85 25.40 -25.24
CA LEU A 162 10.92 25.54 -24.24
C LEU A 162 10.44 25.31 -22.80
N THR A 163 9.35 24.55 -22.64
CA THR A 163 8.78 24.17 -21.35
C THR A 163 9.29 22.80 -20.95
N ASN A 164 9.44 22.60 -19.64
CA ASN A 164 9.70 21.31 -19.03
C ASN A 164 8.44 20.85 -18.29
N ILE A 165 8.16 19.56 -18.36
CA ILE A 165 7.10 18.91 -17.57
C ILE A 165 7.69 17.66 -16.91
N SER A 166 7.19 17.29 -15.74
CA SER A 166 7.61 16.06 -15.08
C SER A 166 7.18 14.84 -15.89
N LYS A 167 7.98 13.76 -15.92
CA LYS A 167 7.53 12.47 -16.48
C LYS A 167 6.29 11.91 -15.77
N PHE A 168 6.11 12.30 -14.51
CA PHE A 168 4.99 11.91 -13.65
C PHE A 168 3.82 12.91 -13.70
N ASP A 169 3.82 13.86 -14.65
CA ASP A 169 2.73 14.81 -14.78
C ASP A 169 1.40 14.09 -15.08
N GLU A 170 0.42 14.26 -14.19
CA GLU A 170 -0.90 13.62 -14.28
C GLU A 170 -1.70 14.10 -15.50
N GLY A 171 -1.35 15.26 -16.07
CA GLY A 171 -1.94 15.79 -17.29
C GLY A 171 -1.62 14.96 -18.54
N ILE A 172 -0.58 14.12 -18.50
CA ILE A 172 -0.24 13.19 -19.58
C ILE A 172 -1.19 11.99 -19.52
N VAL A 173 -2.08 11.87 -20.50
CA VAL A 173 -3.11 10.82 -20.54
C VAL A 173 -2.69 9.60 -21.37
N ALA A 174 -1.77 9.78 -22.32
CA ALA A 174 -1.18 8.71 -23.11
C ALA A 174 0.18 9.14 -23.68
N GLY A 175 0.99 8.18 -24.11
CA GLY A 175 2.33 8.44 -24.61
C GLY A 175 2.79 7.31 -25.54
N ARG A 176 3.47 7.68 -26.62
CA ARG A 176 4.10 6.73 -27.55
C ARG A 176 5.53 7.15 -27.84
N ARG A 177 6.48 6.24 -27.61
CA ARG A 177 7.88 6.44 -28.00
C ARG A 177 7.98 6.49 -29.53
N ILE A 178 8.72 7.47 -30.04
CA ILE A 178 9.02 7.63 -31.48
C ILE A 178 10.52 7.62 -31.77
N PHE A 179 11.37 7.74 -30.75
CA PHE A 179 12.82 7.57 -30.88
C PHE A 179 13.42 6.96 -29.60
N PRO A 180 14.37 6.01 -29.69
CA PRO A 180 14.82 5.35 -30.93
C PRO A 180 13.66 4.60 -31.61
N GLU A 181 13.72 4.47 -32.93
CA GLU A 181 12.74 3.65 -33.65
C GLU A 181 12.90 2.20 -33.17
N GLU A 182 11.79 1.56 -32.79
CA GLU A 182 11.83 0.13 -32.49
C GLU A 182 12.20 -0.60 -33.78
N VAL A 183 13.38 -1.21 -33.78
CA VAL A 183 13.80 -2.07 -34.88
C VAL A 183 12.86 -3.27 -34.85
N ALA A 184 11.93 -3.34 -35.80
CA ALA A 184 11.02 -4.47 -35.92
C ALA A 184 11.84 -5.75 -36.06
N SER A 185 11.80 -6.60 -35.02
CA SER A 185 12.44 -7.92 -34.98
C SER A 185 11.59 -8.98 -35.65
#